data_AF-A0A0J9VYE5-F1
#
_entry.id   AF-A0A0J9VYE5-F1
#
_cell.length_a   1.000
_cell.length_b   1.000
_cell.length_c   1.000
_cell.angle_alpha   90.00
_cell.angle_beta   90.00
_cell.angle_gamma   90.00
#
_symmetry.space_group_name_H-M   'P 1'
#
loop_
_entity.id
_entity.type
_entity.pdbx_description
1 polymer ?
#
loop_
_entity_poly.entity_id
_entity_poly.type
_entity_poly.pdbx_seq_one_letter_code
_entity_poly.pdbx_strand_id
1 'polypeptide(L)'
;MKMLATRNWSWYIIQQASKDSITLLAHFMPEKYQQCLIKEGLDSIEKVINHLFRNHNRPLYCPSCRKTFETLIERDGHVLENVCKRNNEKLMEGLTESQKSRLIDKDQYDLGETTRWRLIWSTVLPDSEEPGSPYLDRGDGLKISMIRDFWAVAGQQFVSNFLKGQGAHTDQNCTVHERSYQKALESLIKWAMDDSTVCLPTPDLA
;
A
#
# COMPACT_ATOMS: atom_id res chain seq x y z
N MET A 1 20.18 35.89 29.27
CA MET A 1 20.92 35.97 27.98
C MET A 1 20.31 34.90 27.06
N LYS A 2 19.81 35.32 25.89
CA LYS A 2 18.97 34.51 24.98
C LYS A 2 19.77 33.43 24.23
N MET A 3 19.10 32.29 24.05
CA MET A 3 19.08 31.36 22.90
C MET A 3 20.24 31.36 21.88
N LEU A 4 20.83 30.18 21.69
CA LEU A 4 21.33 29.65 20.41
C LEU A 4 20.83 28.19 20.33
N ALA A 5 19.61 27.91 19.87
CA ALA A 5 19.23 27.76 18.46
C ALA A 5 20.13 26.80 17.65
N THR A 6 20.21 25.53 18.06
CA THR A 6 20.63 24.43 17.20
C THR A 6 19.51 24.13 16.19
N ARG A 7 19.48 24.93 15.12
CA ARG A 7 18.61 24.72 13.96
C ARG A 7 19.16 23.59 13.08
N ASN A 8 18.22 22.85 12.49
CA ASN A 8 18.29 22.26 11.15
C ASN A 8 19.15 21.03 10.91
N TRP A 9 18.67 19.87 11.34
CA TRP A 9 18.83 18.61 10.57
C TRP A 9 17.51 17.82 10.45
N SER A 10 16.57 18.00 11.38
CA SER A 10 15.31 17.23 11.41
C SER A 10 14.32 17.60 10.28
N TRP A 11 14.29 18.85 9.80
CA TRP A 11 13.31 19.27 8.79
C TRP A 11 13.67 18.88 7.35
N TYR A 12 14.96 18.75 7.03
CA TYR A 12 15.40 18.40 5.67
C TYR A 12 15.20 16.91 5.35
N ILE A 13 15.24 16.05 6.39
CA ILE A 13 14.96 14.61 6.28
C ILE A 13 13.45 14.37 6.10
N ILE A 14 12.60 15.12 6.81
CA ILE A 14 11.12 15.05 6.65
C ILE A 14 10.70 15.42 5.21
N GLN A 15 11.46 16.30 4.54
CA GLN A 15 11.12 16.76 3.19
C GLN A 15 11.63 15.84 2.07
N GLN A 16 12.59 14.96 2.34
CA GLN A 16 12.95 13.87 1.42
C GLN A 16 12.14 12.59 1.67
N ALA A 17 11.75 12.33 2.92
CA ALA A 17 11.02 11.12 3.33
C ALA A 17 9.58 11.01 2.77
N SER A 18 9.00 12.14 2.33
CA SER A 18 7.69 12.17 1.67
C SER A 18 7.68 11.56 0.26
N LYS A 19 8.83 11.20 -0.34
CA LYS A 19 8.90 10.83 -1.76
C LYS A 19 8.67 9.35 -2.06
N ASP A 20 8.75 8.47 -1.05
CA ASP A 20 9.00 7.05 -1.31
C ASP A 20 7.79 6.12 -1.12
N SER A 21 6.56 6.62 -1.16
CA SER A 21 5.40 5.72 -1.06
C SER A 21 4.18 6.29 -1.75
N ILE A 22 3.99 5.87 -2.99
CA ILE A 22 2.70 5.96 -3.67
C ILE A 22 1.90 4.73 -3.23
N THR A 23 0.86 4.88 -2.42
CA THR A 23 -0.05 3.75 -2.15
C THR A 23 -1.46 4.08 -2.59
N LEU A 24 -1.84 3.48 -3.71
CA LEU A 24 -2.98 3.86 -4.53
C LEU A 24 -4.34 3.30 -4.07
N LEU A 25 -4.40 2.62 -2.93
CA LEU A 25 -5.64 1.97 -2.45
C LEU A 25 -5.90 2.14 -0.96
N ALA A 26 -4.88 2.55 -0.21
CA ALA A 26 -4.93 2.69 1.24
C ALA A 26 -5.77 3.87 1.72
N HIS A 27 -5.82 4.94 0.94
CA HIS A 27 -6.52 6.16 1.32
C HIS A 27 -8.05 5.98 1.33
N PHE A 28 -8.58 5.08 0.50
CA PHE A 28 -10.03 4.95 0.29
C PHE A 28 -10.64 3.69 0.93
N MET A 29 -9.87 2.61 1.10
CA MET A 29 -10.30 1.40 1.84
C MET A 29 -9.16 0.83 2.69
N PRO A 30 -8.73 1.56 3.75
CA PRO A 30 -7.61 1.15 4.58
C PRO A 30 -7.82 -0.26 5.11
N GLU A 31 -8.98 -0.59 5.67
CA GLU A 31 -9.29 -1.92 6.24
C GLU A 31 -9.11 -3.09 5.27
N LYS A 32 -9.33 -2.86 3.97
CA LYS A 32 -9.29 -3.91 2.95
C LYS A 32 -7.92 -4.08 2.29
N TYR A 33 -7.14 -3.00 2.26
CA TYR A 33 -5.85 -2.95 1.59
C TYR A 33 -4.71 -2.60 2.55
N GLN A 34 -4.89 -2.84 3.86
CA GLN A 34 -3.85 -2.70 4.88
C GLN A 34 -2.58 -3.48 4.50
N GLN A 35 -2.73 -4.64 3.87
CA GLN A 35 -1.58 -5.44 3.42
C GLN A 35 -0.73 -4.73 2.35
N CYS A 36 -1.32 -3.84 1.55
CA CYS A 36 -0.59 -3.04 0.57
C CYS A 36 0.20 -1.92 1.23
N LEU A 37 -0.29 -1.39 2.35
CA LEU A 37 0.42 -0.46 3.22
C LEU A 37 1.53 -1.11 4.04
N ILE A 38 1.43 -2.41 4.30
CA ILE A 38 2.47 -3.14 5.01
C ILE A 38 3.63 -3.49 4.06
N LYS A 39 3.34 -3.72 2.78
CA LYS A 39 4.33 -4.11 1.78
C LYS A 39 5.30 -2.96 1.47
N GLU A 40 6.59 -3.22 1.67
CA GLU A 40 7.67 -2.29 1.32
C GLU A 40 7.82 -2.13 -0.20
N GLY A 41 8.43 -1.01 -0.61
CA GLY A 41 8.96 -0.83 -1.97
C GLY A 41 7.94 -0.36 -3.03
N LEU A 42 6.99 0.51 -2.68
CA LEU A 42 6.15 1.24 -3.64
C LEU A 42 6.64 2.69 -3.84
N ASP A 43 7.96 2.82 -4.01
CA ASP A 43 8.67 4.10 -4.14
C ASP A 43 8.69 4.67 -5.57
N SER A 44 8.05 3.99 -6.53
CA SER A 44 7.97 4.44 -7.92
C SER A 44 6.64 4.07 -8.55
N ILE A 45 6.23 4.84 -9.56
CA ILE A 45 5.00 4.59 -10.34
C ILE A 45 5.01 3.18 -10.95
N GLU A 46 6.16 2.73 -11.45
CA GLU A 46 6.32 1.43 -12.09
C GLU A 46 6.12 0.29 -11.08
N LYS A 47 6.68 0.44 -9.87
CA LYS A 47 6.48 -0.53 -8.78
C LYS A 47 5.02 -0.58 -8.36
N VAL A 48 4.32 0.56 -8.39
CA VAL A 48 2.88 0.63 -8.09
C VAL A 48 2.05 -0.06 -9.15
N ILE A 49 2.28 0.22 -10.44
CA ILE A 49 1.56 -0.45 -11.54
C ILE A 49 1.78 -1.98 -11.46
N ASN A 50 3.01 -2.42 -11.28
CA ASN A 50 3.33 -3.83 -11.12
C ASN A 50 2.68 -4.43 -9.86
N HIS A 51 2.61 -3.70 -8.75
CA HIS A 51 1.89 -4.12 -7.55
C HIS A 51 0.39 -4.30 -7.82
N LEU A 52 -0.25 -3.33 -8.48
CA LEU A 52 -1.65 -3.40 -8.87
C LEU A 52 -1.91 -4.63 -9.74
N PHE A 53 -1.06 -4.90 -10.72
CA PHE A 53 -1.18 -6.06 -11.60
C PHE A 53 -0.95 -7.41 -10.90
N ARG A 54 -0.19 -7.45 -9.80
CA ARG A 54 0.07 -8.71 -9.09
C ARG A 54 -0.94 -9.00 -7.98
N ASN A 55 -1.46 -7.96 -7.34
CA ASN A 55 -2.21 -8.11 -6.08
C ASN A 55 -3.67 -7.66 -6.21
N HIS A 56 -4.02 -6.91 -7.27
CA HIS A 56 -5.35 -6.32 -7.44
C HIS A 56 -5.99 -6.67 -8.79
N ASN A 57 -5.66 -7.80 -9.38
CA ASN A 57 -6.37 -8.27 -10.57
C ASN A 57 -7.74 -8.82 -10.19
N ARG A 58 -8.74 -8.49 -11.02
CA ARG A 58 -10.01 -9.21 -10.96
C ARG A 58 -9.75 -10.67 -11.35
N PRO A 59 -10.26 -11.66 -10.59
CA PRO A 59 -10.12 -13.07 -10.95
C PRO A 59 -10.84 -13.35 -12.27
N LEU A 60 -10.52 -14.46 -12.95
CA LEU A 60 -11.29 -14.89 -14.11
C LEU A 60 -12.71 -15.23 -13.67
N TYR A 61 -13.72 -14.65 -14.31
CA TYR A 61 -15.10 -14.79 -13.86
C TYR A 61 -16.09 -14.91 -15.00
N CYS A 62 -17.24 -15.53 -14.71
CA CYS A 62 -18.38 -15.56 -15.62
C CYS A 62 -19.14 -14.22 -15.57
N PRO A 63 -19.34 -13.51 -16.70
CA PRO A 63 -20.10 -12.26 -16.74
C PRO A 63 -21.56 -12.42 -16.29
N SER A 64 -22.14 -13.61 -16.48
CA SER A 64 -23.53 -13.92 -16.13
C SER A 64 -23.70 -14.23 -14.65
N CYS A 65 -22.99 -15.23 -14.12
CA CYS A 65 -23.23 -15.74 -12.76
C CYS A 65 -22.18 -15.32 -11.71
N ARG A 66 -21.10 -14.63 -12.12
CA ARG A 66 -19.99 -14.18 -11.26
C ARG A 66 -19.17 -15.29 -10.60
N LYS A 67 -19.33 -16.55 -11.00
CA LYS A 67 -18.43 -17.65 -10.59
C LYS A 67 -17.00 -17.33 -11.06
N THR A 68 -16.02 -17.62 -10.21
CA THR A 68 -14.59 -17.44 -10.50
C THR A 68 -13.93 -18.74 -10.94
N PHE A 69 -12.83 -18.64 -11.66
CA PHE A 69 -12.09 -19.75 -12.27
C PHE A 69 -10.59 -19.52 -12.15
N GLU A 70 -9.82 -20.60 -12.13
CA GLU A 70 -8.36 -20.54 -12.11
C GLU A 70 -7.80 -20.39 -13.53
N THR A 71 -8.49 -20.95 -14.53
CA THR A 71 -8.04 -20.93 -15.92
C THR A 71 -9.06 -20.33 -16.88
N LEU A 72 -8.57 -19.79 -18.00
CA LEU A 72 -9.42 -19.28 -19.07
C LEU A 72 -10.28 -20.40 -19.69
N ILE A 73 -9.72 -21.61 -19.81
CA ILE A 73 -10.39 -22.78 -20.38
C ILE A 73 -11.62 -23.15 -19.54
N GLU A 74 -11.49 -23.20 -18.21
CA GLU A 74 -12.61 -23.48 -17.31
C GLU A 74 -13.70 -22.41 -17.41
N ARG A 75 -13.31 -21.14 -17.46
CA ARG A 75 -14.24 -20.01 -17.60
C ARG A 75 -14.97 -20.08 -18.94
N ASP A 76 -14.25 -20.32 -20.03
CA ASP A 76 -14.83 -20.38 -21.37
C ASP A 76 -15.74 -21.59 -21.54
N GLY A 77 -15.34 -22.76 -21.04
CA GLY A 77 -16.20 -23.94 -20.99
C GLY A 77 -17.51 -23.66 -20.24
N HIS A 78 -17.43 -23.03 -19.07
CA HIS A 78 -18.60 -22.66 -18.30
C HIS A 78 -19.52 -21.65 -19.03
N VAL A 79 -18.94 -20.65 -19.70
CA VAL A 79 -19.71 -19.66 -20.47
C VAL A 79 -20.39 -20.31 -21.68
N LEU A 80 -19.72 -21.24 -22.35
CA LEU A 80 -20.25 -21.96 -23.51
C LEU A 80 -21.38 -22.93 -23.14
N GLU A 81 -21.30 -23.61 -22.00
CA GLU A 81 -22.41 -24.44 -21.49
C GLU A 81 -23.68 -23.61 -21.28
N ASN A 82 -23.53 -22.33 -20.90
CA ASN A 82 -24.61 -21.36 -20.74
C ASN A 82 -25.77 -21.83 -19.83
N VAL A 83 -25.48 -22.72 -18.88
CA VAL A 83 -26.46 -23.28 -17.92
C VAL A 83 -26.55 -22.48 -16.61
N CYS A 84 -25.71 -21.46 -16.45
CA CYS A 84 -25.62 -20.70 -15.20
C CYS A 84 -26.72 -19.63 -15.07
N LYS A 85 -27.17 -19.39 -13.83
CA LYS A 85 -28.16 -18.34 -13.55
C LYS A 85 -27.48 -16.98 -13.40
N ARG A 86 -28.10 -15.95 -13.98
CA ARG A 86 -27.59 -14.58 -13.88
C ARG A 86 -27.58 -14.10 -12.43
N ASN A 87 -26.46 -13.54 -12.00
CA ASN A 87 -26.28 -12.89 -10.70
C ASN A 87 -25.71 -11.49 -10.92
N ASN A 88 -26.49 -10.47 -10.54
CA ASN A 88 -26.09 -9.07 -10.63
C ASN A 88 -25.71 -8.45 -9.27
N GLU A 89 -25.77 -9.21 -8.18
CA GLU A 89 -25.59 -8.68 -6.82
C GLU A 89 -24.11 -8.52 -6.45
N LYS A 90 -23.23 -9.34 -7.04
CA LYS A 90 -21.79 -9.30 -6.71
C LYS A 90 -21.02 -8.39 -7.65
N LEU A 91 -20.64 -7.22 -7.16
CA LEU A 91 -19.55 -6.43 -7.76
C LEU A 91 -18.26 -7.23 -7.64
N MET A 92 -17.60 -7.44 -8.78
CA MET A 92 -16.29 -8.08 -8.80
C MET A 92 -15.23 -7.03 -8.49
N GLU A 93 -14.34 -7.32 -7.57
CA GLU A 93 -13.30 -6.36 -7.18
C GLU A 93 -12.03 -6.55 -7.99
N GLY A 94 -11.16 -5.54 -7.95
CA GLY A 94 -9.91 -5.52 -8.69
C GLY A 94 -10.03 -5.00 -10.11
N LEU A 95 -8.86 -4.84 -10.73
CA LEU A 95 -8.66 -4.28 -12.05
C LEU A 95 -9.32 -5.12 -13.13
N THR A 96 -10.10 -4.45 -13.97
CA THR A 96 -10.56 -5.00 -15.25
C THR A 96 -9.42 -5.01 -16.27
N GLU A 97 -9.54 -5.85 -17.30
CA GLU A 97 -8.59 -5.84 -18.43
C GLU A 97 -8.54 -4.47 -19.12
N SER A 98 -9.68 -3.75 -19.19
CA SER A 98 -9.71 -2.40 -19.73
C SER A 98 -8.96 -1.39 -18.86
N GLN A 99 -9.00 -1.52 -17.53
CA GLN A 99 -8.20 -0.69 -16.63
C GLN A 99 -6.71 -1.01 -16.79
N LYS A 100 -6.33 -2.29 -16.91
CA LYS A 100 -4.93 -2.69 -17.14
C LYS A 100 -4.37 -2.12 -18.44
N SER A 101 -5.11 -2.25 -19.55
CA SER A 101 -4.72 -1.65 -20.83
C SER A 101 -4.49 -0.15 -20.67
N ARG A 102 -5.44 0.57 -20.05
CA ARG A 102 -5.27 2.02 -19.81
C ARG A 102 -4.06 2.37 -18.96
N LEU A 103 -3.73 1.56 -17.96
CA LEU A 103 -2.54 1.76 -17.12
C LEU A 103 -1.24 1.57 -17.91
N ILE A 104 -1.23 0.71 -18.93
CA ILE A 104 -0.08 0.51 -19.82
C ILE A 104 -0.04 1.63 -20.88
N ASP A 105 -1.17 1.88 -21.55
CA ASP A 105 -1.25 2.77 -22.71
C ASP A 105 -1.10 4.25 -22.33
N LYS A 106 -1.52 4.63 -21.12
CA LYS A 106 -1.45 6.02 -20.63
C LYS A 106 -0.26 6.27 -19.72
N ASP A 107 0.62 5.29 -19.50
CA ASP A 107 1.84 5.54 -18.75
C ASP A 107 2.85 6.32 -19.61
N GLN A 108 2.67 7.63 -19.60
CA GLN A 108 3.49 8.61 -20.31
C GLN A 108 4.66 9.01 -19.41
N TYR A 109 5.81 8.36 -19.60
CA TYR A 109 7.04 8.58 -18.82
C TYR A 109 7.58 10.02 -18.90
N ASP A 110 7.17 10.78 -19.91
CA ASP A 110 7.47 12.21 -20.08
C ASP A 110 6.65 13.11 -19.14
N LEU A 111 5.58 12.59 -18.52
CA LEU A 111 4.82 13.31 -17.50
C LEU A 111 5.50 13.22 -16.13
N GLY A 112 5.35 14.29 -15.34
CA GLY A 112 5.77 14.30 -13.94
C GLY A 112 5.02 13.27 -13.09
N GLU A 113 5.68 12.78 -12.04
CA GLU A 113 5.17 11.74 -11.13
C GLU A 113 3.75 11.99 -10.62
N THR A 114 3.46 13.22 -10.18
CA THR A 114 2.13 13.60 -9.71
C THR A 114 1.06 13.40 -10.80
N THR A 115 1.35 13.81 -12.04
CA THR A 115 0.40 13.65 -13.15
C THR A 115 0.20 12.18 -13.50
N ARG A 116 1.29 11.40 -13.56
CA ARG A 116 1.22 9.94 -13.78
C ARG A 116 0.38 9.27 -12.70
N TRP A 117 0.59 9.66 -11.45
CA TRP A 117 -0.19 9.17 -10.32
C TRP A 117 -1.70 9.47 -10.46
N ARG A 118 -2.08 10.68 -10.86
CA ARG A 118 -3.50 11.06 -11.08
C ARG A 118 -4.16 10.21 -12.16
N LEU A 119 -3.42 9.91 -13.23
CA LEU A 119 -3.90 9.03 -14.31
C LEU A 119 -4.15 7.61 -13.79
N ILE A 120 -3.26 7.11 -12.92
CA ILE A 120 -3.47 5.82 -12.28
C ILE A 120 -4.68 5.88 -11.35
N TRP A 121 -4.80 6.91 -10.51
CA TRP A 121 -5.93 7.09 -9.60
C TRP A 121 -7.26 7.06 -10.35
N SER A 122 -7.43 7.95 -11.34
CA SER A 122 -8.65 8.03 -12.16
C SER A 122 -8.93 6.76 -12.96
N THR A 123 -7.90 5.95 -13.27
CA THR A 123 -8.09 4.67 -13.97
C THR A 123 -8.55 3.57 -13.04
N VAL A 124 -7.96 3.46 -11.85
CA VAL A 124 -8.22 2.40 -10.86
C VAL A 124 -9.51 2.69 -10.08
N LEU A 125 -9.74 3.96 -9.75
CA LEU A 125 -10.84 4.46 -8.90
C LEU A 125 -11.58 5.61 -9.61
N PRO A 126 -12.29 5.34 -10.72
CA PRO A 126 -12.92 6.38 -11.52
C PRO A 126 -14.03 7.15 -10.79
N ASP A 127 -14.66 6.52 -9.80
CA ASP A 127 -15.79 7.08 -9.05
C ASP A 127 -15.37 7.72 -7.71
N SER A 128 -14.07 7.75 -7.41
CA SER A 128 -13.52 8.28 -6.15
C SER A 128 -12.91 9.67 -6.35
N GLU A 129 -13.09 10.54 -5.35
CA GLU A 129 -12.41 11.83 -5.31
C GLU A 129 -10.89 11.65 -5.31
N GLU A 130 -10.20 12.43 -6.14
CA GLU A 130 -8.74 12.42 -6.22
C GLU A 130 -8.13 12.98 -4.92
N PRO A 131 -7.21 12.26 -4.27
CA PRO A 131 -6.51 12.80 -3.12
C PRO A 131 -5.68 14.01 -3.53
N GLY A 132 -5.63 15.03 -2.68
CA GLY A 132 -4.83 16.24 -2.95
C GLY A 132 -3.31 16.02 -3.04
N SER A 133 -2.81 14.80 -2.79
CA SER A 133 -1.38 14.46 -2.84
C SER A 133 -1.18 12.99 -3.22
N PRO A 134 -0.16 12.65 -4.03
CA PRO A 134 0.21 11.27 -4.34
C PRO A 134 0.93 10.56 -3.19
N TYR A 135 1.34 11.32 -2.17
CA TYR A 135 2.17 10.85 -1.08
C TYR A 135 1.36 10.49 0.16
N LEU A 136 1.93 9.65 1.01
CA LEU A 136 1.39 9.28 2.31
C LEU A 136 1.55 10.42 3.34
N ASP A 137 0.99 11.60 3.07
CA ASP A 137 1.23 12.81 3.85
C ASP A 137 0.09 13.16 4.83
N ARG A 138 -0.98 12.36 4.87
CA ARG A 138 -2.15 12.56 5.75
C ARG A 138 -2.71 11.25 6.30
N GLY A 139 -3.49 11.35 7.38
CA GLY A 139 -4.23 10.24 7.98
C GLY A 139 -3.34 9.07 8.39
N ASP A 140 -3.82 7.84 8.18
CA ASP A 140 -3.06 6.62 8.47
C ASP A 140 -1.85 6.45 7.54
N GLY A 141 -1.91 7.00 6.32
CA GLY A 141 -0.77 7.04 5.42
C GLY A 141 0.44 7.71 6.07
N LEU A 142 0.24 8.89 6.67
CA LEU A 142 1.31 9.63 7.36
C LEU A 142 1.93 8.82 8.49
N LYS A 143 1.12 8.16 9.32
CA LYS A 143 1.63 7.31 10.41
C LYS A 143 2.54 6.20 9.87
N ILE A 144 2.12 5.57 8.78
CA ILE A 144 2.86 4.46 8.16
C ILE A 144 4.15 4.97 7.53
N SER A 145 4.12 6.13 6.87
CA SER A 145 5.34 6.79 6.38
C SER A 145 6.32 7.04 7.51
N MET A 146 5.86 7.64 8.61
CA MET A 146 6.72 7.92 9.77
C MET A 146 7.32 6.66 10.40
N ILE A 147 6.55 5.56 10.46
CA ILE A 147 7.04 4.27 10.97
C ILE A 147 8.12 3.70 10.06
N ARG A 148 7.91 3.74 8.74
CA ARG A 148 8.90 3.28 7.76
C ARG A 148 10.19 4.08 7.83
N ASP A 149 10.08 5.41 7.92
CA ASP A 149 11.23 6.30 8.05
C ASP A 149 12.03 6.00 9.32
N PHE A 150 11.33 5.85 10.45
CA PHE A 150 11.96 5.45 11.70
C PHE A 150 12.63 4.08 11.58
N TRP A 151 11.95 3.11 10.99
CA TRP A 151 12.44 1.74 10.87
C TRP A 151 13.64 1.62 9.95
N ALA A 152 13.68 2.38 8.85
CA ALA A 152 14.81 2.45 7.93
C ALA A 152 16.09 2.94 8.63
N VAL A 153 15.97 3.85 9.60
CA VAL A 153 17.10 4.39 10.36
C VAL A 153 17.49 3.49 11.54
N ALA A 154 16.51 3.02 12.31
CA ALA A 154 16.77 2.40 13.61
C ALA A 154 16.51 0.88 13.66
N GLY A 155 15.67 0.35 12.76
CA GLY A 155 15.19 -1.04 12.79
C GLY A 155 16.32 -2.07 12.75
N GLN A 156 17.33 -1.81 11.93
CA GLN A 156 18.52 -2.67 11.80
C GLN A 156 19.24 -2.86 13.14
N GLN A 157 19.38 -1.79 13.93
CA GLN A 157 20.03 -1.83 15.23
C GLN A 157 19.15 -2.54 16.26
N PHE A 158 17.85 -2.29 16.27
CA PHE A 158 16.91 -2.95 17.18
C PHE A 158 16.91 -4.47 16.98
N VAL A 159 16.80 -4.93 15.73
CA VAL A 159 16.80 -6.36 15.39
C VAL A 159 18.13 -7.00 15.78
N SER A 160 19.25 -6.34 15.47
CA SER A 160 20.58 -6.84 15.83
C SER A 160 20.76 -6.99 17.34
N ASN A 161 20.30 -6.01 18.12
CA ASN A 161 20.38 -6.06 19.58
C ASN A 161 19.47 -7.15 20.16
N PHE A 162 18.26 -7.29 19.63
CA PHE A 162 17.31 -8.33 20.03
C PHE A 162 17.89 -9.74 19.79
N LEU A 163 18.41 -10.00 18.59
CA LEU A 163 18.99 -11.30 18.24
C LEU A 163 20.24 -11.63 19.07
N LYS A 164 21.12 -10.64 19.31
CA LYS A 164 22.26 -10.80 20.22
C LYS A 164 21.82 -11.16 21.63
N GLY A 165 20.78 -10.50 22.15
CA GLY A 165 20.20 -10.80 23.46
C GLY A 165 19.63 -12.22 23.58
N GLN A 166 19.21 -12.83 22.46
CA GLN A 166 18.78 -14.23 22.40
C GLN A 166 19.92 -15.24 22.20
N GLY A 167 21.19 -14.79 22.19
CA GLY A 167 22.35 -15.65 21.97
C GLY A 167 22.57 -16.04 20.51
N ALA A 168 21.87 -15.40 19.56
CA ALA A 168 22.07 -15.64 18.14
C ALA A 168 23.24 -14.79 17.63
N HIS A 169 24.36 -15.44 17.28
CA HIS A 169 25.41 -14.82 16.47
C HIS A 169 24.91 -14.72 15.03
N THR A 170 24.28 -13.61 14.70
CA THR A 170 23.73 -13.36 13.36
C THR A 170 24.49 -12.23 12.71
N ASP A 171 25.05 -12.54 11.53
CA ASP A 171 25.42 -11.52 10.56
C ASP A 171 24.15 -10.74 10.16
N GLN A 172 24.31 -9.44 9.91
CA GLN A 172 23.25 -8.53 9.52
C GLN A 172 22.59 -8.96 8.20
N ASN A 173 23.30 -9.74 7.37
CA ASN A 173 22.80 -10.33 6.13
C ASN A 173 22.26 -11.76 6.28
N CYS A 174 22.12 -12.28 7.51
CA CYS A 174 21.53 -13.59 7.72
C CYS A 174 20.02 -13.55 7.45
N THR A 175 19.47 -14.60 6.83
CA THR A 175 18.03 -14.74 6.55
C THR A 175 17.15 -14.61 7.80
N VAL A 176 17.69 -14.93 8.98
CA VAL A 176 17.02 -14.76 10.27
C VAL A 176 16.89 -13.29 10.65
N HIS A 177 17.93 -12.48 10.40
CA HIS A 177 17.90 -11.04 10.63
C HIS A 177 16.86 -10.38 9.73
N GLU A 178 16.95 -10.62 8.43
CA GLU A 178 16.02 -10.07 7.43
C GLU A 178 14.56 -10.41 7.74
N ARG A 179 14.28 -11.68 8.07
CA ARG A 179 12.92 -12.11 8.45
C ARG A 179 12.44 -11.43 9.73
N SER A 180 13.33 -11.25 10.70
CA SER A 180 13.00 -10.59 11.97
C SER A 180 12.76 -9.10 11.78
N TYR A 181 13.56 -8.46 10.92
CA TYR A 181 13.41 -7.07 10.52
C TYR A 181 12.05 -6.84 9.87
N GLN A 182 11.72 -7.63 8.85
CA GLN A 182 10.44 -7.51 8.16
C GLN A 182 9.27 -7.74 9.11
N LYS A 183 9.31 -8.83 9.90
CA LYS A 183 8.19 -9.16 10.80
C LYS A 183 7.97 -8.11 11.90
N ALA A 184 9.04 -7.50 12.40
CA ALA A 184 8.95 -6.43 13.38
C ALA A 184 8.34 -5.16 12.77
N LEU A 185 8.72 -4.78 11.55
CA LEU A 185 8.08 -3.68 10.82
C LEU A 185 6.58 -3.93 10.60
N GLU A 186 6.22 -5.12 10.11
CA GLU A 186 4.82 -5.49 9.87
C GLU A 186 3.99 -5.37 11.16
N SER A 187 4.56 -5.81 12.29
CA SER A 187 3.92 -5.72 13.61
C SER A 187 3.75 -4.27 14.07
N LEU A 188 4.75 -3.42 13.86
CA LEU A 188 4.69 -1.98 14.18
C LEU A 188 3.65 -1.25 13.35
N ILE A 189 3.61 -1.51 12.03
CA ILE A 189 2.59 -0.94 11.14
C ILE A 189 1.21 -1.38 11.59
N LYS A 190 0.99 -2.67 11.85
CA LYS A 190 -0.29 -3.17 12.30
C LYS A 190 -0.74 -2.53 13.62
N TRP A 191 0.16 -2.46 14.60
CA TRP A 191 -0.12 -1.80 15.88
C TRP A 191 -0.59 -0.35 15.68
N ALA A 192 0.09 0.41 14.82
CA ALA A 192 -0.29 1.81 14.56
C ALA A 192 -1.61 1.97 13.81
N MET A 193 -2.02 0.96 13.03
CA MET A 193 -3.33 0.95 12.37
C MET A 193 -4.45 0.61 13.36
N ASP A 194 -4.19 -0.30 14.31
CA ASP A 194 -5.16 -0.71 15.32
C ASP A 194 -5.37 0.38 16.40
N ASP A 195 -4.34 1.16 16.73
CA ASP A 195 -4.40 2.26 17.71
C ASP A 195 -5.36 3.40 17.29
N SER A 196 -5.62 3.55 15.98
CA SER A 196 -6.60 4.50 15.43
C SER A 196 -8.05 4.23 15.86
N THR A 197 -8.35 3.03 16.36
CA THR A 197 -9.70 2.68 16.86
C THR A 197 -9.99 3.21 18.27
N VAL A 198 -8.98 3.75 18.95
CA VAL A 198 -9.11 4.34 20.30
C VAL A 198 -9.13 5.87 20.17
N CYS A 199 -10.15 6.42 19.51
CA CYS A 199 -10.43 7.85 19.67
C CYS A 199 -10.95 8.09 21.09
N LEU A 200 -10.14 8.81 21.89
CA LEU A 200 -10.52 9.39 23.17
C LEU A 200 -11.83 10.17 23.03
N PRO A 201 -12.77 10.08 24.00
CA PRO A 201 -13.98 10.87 23.98
C PRO A 201 -13.62 12.35 23.95
N THR A 202 -14.17 13.08 23.00
CA THR A 202 -14.14 14.54 23.00
C THR A 202 -14.78 15.01 24.31
N PRO A 203 -14.12 15.87 25.11
CA PRO A 203 -14.78 16.47 26.26
C PRO A 203 -15.91 17.34 25.72
N ASP A 204 -17.15 16.99 26.09
CA ASP A 204 -18.33 17.80 25.87
C ASP A 204 -18.04 19.22 26.38
N LEU A 205 -18.09 20.19 25.46
CA LEU A 205 -18.20 21.60 25.82
C LEU A 205 -19.65 21.83 26.26
N ALA A 206 -19.88 21.74 27.57
CA ALA A 206 -21.02 22.33 28.25
C ALA A 206 -20.62 23.69 28.85
#